data_AF-W6QUI7-F1
#
_entry.id   AF-W6QUI7-F1
#
_cell.length_a   1.000
_cell.length_b   1.000
_cell.length_c   1.000
_cell.angle_alpha   90.00
_cell.angle_beta   90.00
_cell.angle_gamma   90.00
#
_symmetry.space_group_name_H-M   'P 1'
#
loop_
_entity.id
_entity.type
_entity.pdbx_description
1 polymer ?
#
loop_
_entity_poly.entity_id
_entity_poly.type
_entity_poly.pdbx_seq_one_letter_code
_entity_poly.pdbx_strand_id
1 'polypeptide(L)'
;MASEQGLVRLWKTKHIPEVLKSYLAKKDLTACRLVSRELAVYIAPILFADIEVRFRSSTFNRPSRMAALERIGGHIQAMTFKISHDRETFLPPILDPIMGTEQTFIYTPQRRQHSGSRQMTELLVKQYPPLFHASTNIPSFVQALTMMSGLQHL
;
A
#
# COMPACT_ATOMS: atom_id res chain seq x y z
N MET A 1 0.53 -27.13 -30.24
CA MET A 1 1.65 -27.29 -29.28
C MET A 1 2.94 -26.57 -29.69
N ALA A 2 3.36 -26.55 -30.96
CA ALA A 2 4.59 -25.83 -31.38
C ALA A 2 4.51 -24.28 -31.28
N SER A 3 3.34 -23.69 -31.56
CA SER A 3 3.13 -22.23 -31.50
C SER A 3 3.26 -21.65 -30.08
N GLU A 4 2.81 -22.40 -29.08
CA GLU A 4 2.79 -21.94 -27.68
C GLU A 4 4.21 -21.87 -27.11
N GLN A 5 5.06 -22.83 -27.48
CA GLN A 5 6.48 -22.84 -27.12
C GLN A 5 7.26 -21.69 -27.78
N GLY A 6 6.89 -21.29 -29.00
CA GLY A 6 7.47 -20.14 -29.69
C GLY A 6 7.17 -18.81 -28.98
N LEU A 7 5.91 -18.61 -28.58
CA LEU A 7 5.50 -17.41 -27.84
C LEU A 7 6.15 -17.34 -26.46
N VAL A 8 6.20 -18.44 -25.71
CA VAL A 8 6.89 -18.46 -24.41
C VAL A 8 8.38 -18.11 -24.56
N ARG A 9 9.03 -18.59 -25.62
CA ARG A 9 10.43 -18.26 -25.92
C ARG A 9 10.61 -16.79 -26.28
N LEU A 10 9.64 -16.21 -27.01
CA LEU A 10 9.60 -14.78 -27.29
C LEU A 10 9.50 -13.98 -25.99
N TRP A 11 8.54 -14.29 -25.10
CA TRP A 11 8.33 -13.56 -23.84
C TRP A 11 9.50 -13.66 -22.85
N LYS A 12 10.26 -14.76 -22.89
CA LYS A 12 11.51 -14.92 -22.12
C LYS A 12 12.62 -13.97 -22.56
N THR A 13 12.53 -13.37 -23.74
CA THR A 13 13.54 -12.45 -24.25
C THR A 13 13.47 -11.15 -23.45
N LYS A 14 14.54 -10.83 -22.70
CA LYS A 14 14.59 -9.65 -21.81
C LYS A 14 14.22 -8.32 -22.48
N HIS A 15 14.46 -8.22 -23.79
CA HIS A 15 14.18 -7.03 -24.59
C HIS A 15 12.67 -6.80 -24.82
N ILE A 16 11.84 -7.84 -24.83
CA ILE A 16 10.41 -7.70 -25.14
C ILE A 16 9.66 -6.93 -24.04
N PRO A 17 9.80 -7.27 -22.74
CA PRO A 17 9.16 -6.51 -21.67
C PRO A 17 9.59 -5.03 -21.63
N GLU A 18 10.87 -4.73 -21.90
CA GLU A 18 11.39 -3.36 -21.94
C GLU A 18 10.77 -2.55 -23.10
N VAL A 19 10.65 -3.15 -24.28
CA VAL A 19 9.95 -2.54 -25.43
C VAL A 19 8.48 -2.33 -25.12
N LEU A 20 7.79 -3.32 -24.55
CA LEU A 20 6.40 -3.15 -24.16
C LEU A 20 6.24 -1.99 -23.16
N LYS A 21 7.15 -1.87 -22.19
CA LYS A 21 7.16 -0.75 -21.23
C LYS A 21 7.34 0.60 -21.92
N SER A 22 8.21 0.69 -22.93
CA SER A 22 8.50 1.96 -23.60
C SER A 22 7.40 2.42 -24.56
N TYR A 23 6.63 1.49 -25.15
CA TYR A 23 5.64 1.80 -26.18
C TYR A 23 4.17 1.68 -25.72
N LEU A 24 3.90 1.04 -24.59
CA LEU A 24 2.53 0.82 -24.10
C LEU A 24 2.24 1.61 -22.83
N ALA A 25 1.02 2.14 -22.74
CA ALA A 25 0.54 2.73 -21.50
C ALA A 25 0.28 1.65 -20.45
N LYS A 26 0.24 2.04 -19.16
CA LYS A 26 -0.03 1.13 -18.03
C LYS A 26 -1.37 0.37 -18.20
N LYS A 27 -2.36 0.98 -18.83
CA LYS A 27 -3.66 0.35 -19.14
C LYS A 27 -3.50 -0.81 -20.13
N ASP A 28 -2.74 -0.60 -21.20
CA ASP A 28 -2.53 -1.61 -22.25
C ASP A 28 -1.67 -2.75 -21.73
N LEU A 29 -0.62 -2.45 -20.96
CA LEU A 29 0.17 -3.47 -20.24
C LEU A 29 -0.70 -4.31 -19.31
N THR A 30 -1.72 -3.73 -18.69
CA THR A 30 -2.67 -4.47 -17.85
C THR A 30 -3.54 -5.40 -18.70
N ALA A 31 -4.00 -4.94 -19.87
CA ALA A 31 -4.75 -5.78 -20.81
C ALA A 31 -3.90 -6.95 -21.34
N CYS A 32 -2.61 -6.74 -21.60
CA CYS A 32 -1.68 -7.81 -21.99
C CYS A 32 -1.61 -8.95 -20.97
N ARG A 33 -1.77 -8.65 -19.67
CA ARG A 33 -1.79 -9.71 -18.62
C ARG A 33 -3.01 -10.63 -18.70
N LEU A 34 -4.05 -10.25 -19.43
CA LEU A 34 -5.25 -11.08 -19.63
C LEU A 34 -5.13 -12.03 -20.82
N VAL A 35 -4.11 -11.84 -21.68
CA VAL A 35 -3.93 -12.61 -22.92
C VAL A 35 -3.36 -14.01 -22.63
N SER A 36 -2.36 -14.11 -21.76
CA SER A 36 -1.82 -15.41 -21.34
C SER A 36 -1.22 -15.35 -19.93
N ARG A 37 -1.14 -16.52 -19.29
CA ARG A 37 -0.57 -16.66 -17.94
C ARG A 37 0.91 -16.32 -17.92
N GLU A 38 1.64 -16.70 -18.96
CA GLU A 38 3.08 -16.49 -19.07
C GLU A 38 3.37 -15.00 -19.24
N LEU A 39 2.62 -14.32 -20.12
CA LEU A 39 2.74 -12.88 -20.31
C LEU A 39 2.41 -12.12 -19.03
N ALA A 40 1.41 -12.60 -18.26
CA ALA A 40 1.08 -12.02 -16.96
C ALA A 40 2.24 -12.07 -15.96
N VAL A 41 3.04 -13.14 -15.97
CA VAL A 41 4.23 -13.31 -15.12
C VAL A 41 5.35 -12.37 -15.57
N TYR A 42 5.61 -12.25 -16.87
CA TYR A 42 6.68 -11.38 -17.38
C TYR A 42 6.40 -9.89 -17.25
N ILE A 43 5.13 -9.47 -17.35
CA ILE A 43 4.73 -8.06 -17.23
C ILE A 43 4.59 -7.62 -15.77
N ALA A 44 4.31 -8.53 -14.83
CA ALA A 44 4.10 -8.18 -13.42
C ALA A 44 5.26 -7.37 -12.79
N PRO A 45 6.55 -7.73 -12.97
CA PRO A 45 7.68 -6.93 -12.49
C PRO A 45 7.67 -5.48 -12.99
N ILE A 46 7.19 -5.25 -14.21
CA ILE A 46 7.17 -3.91 -14.82
C ILE A 46 5.97 -3.11 -14.30
N LEU A 47 4.80 -3.74 -14.27
CA LEU A 47 3.55 -3.07 -13.92
C LEU A 47 3.49 -2.68 -12.44
N PHE A 48 4.10 -3.49 -11.58
CA PHE A 48 4.06 -3.35 -10.13
C PHE A 48 5.36 -2.86 -9.51
N ALA A 49 6.39 -2.52 -10.31
CA ALA A 49 7.62 -1.92 -9.79
C ALA A 49 7.35 -0.66 -8.96
N ASP A 50 6.39 0.15 -9.40
CA ASP A 50 5.97 1.37 -8.71
C ASP A 50 4.45 1.35 -8.47
N ILE A 51 4.08 1.41 -7.20
CA ILE A 51 2.69 1.44 -6.77
C ILE A 51 2.36 2.70 -5.98
N GLU A 52 1.14 3.17 -6.17
CA GLU A 52 0.57 4.23 -5.35
C GLU A 52 -0.48 3.62 -4.42
N VAL A 53 -0.31 3.84 -3.12
CA VAL A 53 -1.25 3.40 -2.11
C VAL A 53 -1.87 4.61 -1.45
N ARG A 54 -3.17 4.79 -1.65
CA ARG A 54 -3.96 5.75 -0.89
C ARG A 54 -4.19 5.23 0.52
N PHE A 55 -3.80 6.01 1.51
CA PHE A 55 -4.06 5.70 2.90
C PHE A 55 -5.56 5.73 3.18
N ARG A 56 -6.02 4.67 3.84
CA ARG A 56 -7.31 4.56 4.50
C ARG A 56 -7.07 3.72 5.74
N SER A 57 -7.93 3.89 6.75
CA SER A 57 -7.92 3.04 7.93
C SER A 57 -8.04 1.55 7.61
N SER A 58 -8.61 1.22 6.44
CA SER A 58 -8.76 -0.13 5.93
C SER A 58 -7.74 -0.56 4.87
N THR A 59 -6.62 0.13 4.69
CA THR A 59 -5.74 -0.15 3.54
C THR A 59 -5.02 -1.49 3.66
N PHE A 60 -4.47 -1.83 4.83
CA PHE A 60 -3.73 -3.06 5.08
C PHE A 60 -4.49 -4.11 5.91
N ASN A 61 -5.80 -3.91 6.12
CA ASN A 61 -6.63 -4.89 6.84
C ASN A 61 -7.58 -5.69 5.92
N ARG A 62 -7.75 -5.27 4.66
CA ARG A 62 -8.65 -5.95 3.72
C ARG A 62 -8.01 -7.24 3.21
N PRO A 63 -8.62 -8.42 3.44
CA PRO A 63 -8.04 -9.70 3.02
C PRO A 63 -7.74 -9.76 1.53
N SER A 64 -8.61 -9.18 0.69
CA SER A 64 -8.39 -9.12 -0.76
C SER A 64 -7.17 -8.29 -1.17
N ARG A 65 -6.84 -7.23 -0.42
CA ARG A 65 -5.63 -6.43 -0.65
C ARG A 65 -4.38 -7.18 -0.19
N MET A 66 -4.45 -7.85 0.96
CA MET A 66 -3.33 -8.67 1.46
C MET A 66 -3.03 -9.85 0.52
N ALA A 67 -4.05 -10.55 0.03
CA ALA A 67 -3.88 -11.62 -0.96
C ALA A 67 -3.40 -11.11 -2.34
N ALA A 68 -3.69 -9.84 -2.68
CA ALA A 68 -3.07 -9.22 -3.84
C ALA A 68 -1.59 -8.94 -3.59
N LEU A 69 -1.27 -8.34 -2.44
CA LEU A 69 0.09 -8.01 -2.02
C LEU A 69 0.97 -9.26 -1.91
N GLU A 70 0.45 -10.38 -1.43
CA GLU A 70 1.17 -11.66 -1.40
C GLU A 70 1.57 -12.13 -2.82
N ARG A 71 0.73 -11.90 -3.82
CA ARG A 71 0.98 -12.31 -5.21
C ARG A 71 1.94 -11.40 -5.96
N ILE A 72 1.91 -10.08 -5.69
CA ILE A 72 2.67 -9.09 -6.46
C ILE A 72 3.78 -8.41 -5.65
N GLY A 73 3.86 -8.66 -4.35
CA GLY A 73 4.66 -7.90 -3.39
C GLY A 73 6.15 -7.95 -3.68
N GLY A 74 6.65 -9.12 -4.07
CA GLY A 74 8.06 -9.29 -4.46
C GLY A 74 8.47 -8.50 -5.72
N HIS A 75 7.53 -7.92 -6.45
CA HIS A 75 7.80 -7.07 -7.61
C HIS A 75 7.84 -5.57 -7.29
N ILE A 76 7.38 -5.16 -6.11
CA ILE A 76 7.29 -3.75 -5.72
C ILE A 76 8.67 -3.25 -5.32
N GLN A 77 9.13 -2.18 -5.98
CA GLN A 77 10.42 -1.52 -5.73
C GLN A 77 10.24 -0.14 -5.12
N ALA A 78 9.23 0.61 -5.58
CA ALA A 78 8.85 1.90 -5.07
C ALA A 78 7.38 1.88 -4.66
N MET A 79 7.08 2.51 -3.53
CA MET A 79 5.71 2.70 -3.06
C MET A 79 5.51 4.15 -2.69
N THR A 80 4.59 4.83 -3.34
CA THR A 80 4.17 6.17 -2.91
C THR A 80 2.96 6.05 -1.99
N PHE A 81 3.10 6.52 -0.76
CA PHE A 81 1.99 6.59 0.19
C PHE A 81 1.29 7.95 0.11
N LYS A 82 0.03 7.96 -0.32
CA LYS A 82 -0.76 9.20 -0.43
C LYS A 82 -1.82 9.30 0.65
N ILE A 83 -1.73 10.33 1.48
CA ILE A 83 -2.78 10.72 2.43
C ILE A 83 -3.53 11.88 1.78
N SER A 84 -4.75 11.63 1.30
CA SER A 84 -5.62 12.70 0.78
C SER A 84 -6.23 13.42 1.95
N HIS A 85 -6.12 14.75 2.05
CA HIS A 85 -6.77 15.53 3.10
C HIS A 85 -8.28 15.64 2.83
N ASP A 86 -9.02 14.65 3.32
CA ASP A 86 -10.47 14.55 3.25
C ASP A 86 -11.07 14.43 4.66
N ARG A 87 -12.39 14.33 4.78
CA ARG A 87 -13.07 14.23 6.09
C ARG A 87 -12.60 13.03 6.93
N GLU A 88 -12.05 11.99 6.32
CA GLU A 88 -11.60 10.77 7.02
C GLU A 88 -10.18 10.90 7.59
N THR A 89 -9.40 11.85 7.08
CA THR A 89 -7.98 12.09 7.42
C THR A 89 -7.74 13.46 8.04
N PHE A 90 -8.74 14.34 8.01
CA PHE A 90 -8.73 15.62 8.68
C PHE A 90 -8.75 15.41 10.20
N LEU A 91 -7.75 15.97 10.87
CA LEU A 91 -7.60 15.95 12.32
C LEU A 91 -7.97 17.33 12.86
N PRO A 92 -9.23 17.55 13.30
CA PRO A 92 -9.56 18.77 14.02
C PRO A 92 -8.70 18.92 15.30
N PRO A 93 -8.72 20.09 15.93
CA PRO A 93 -8.11 20.25 17.24
C PRO A 93 -8.70 19.28 18.25
N ILE A 94 -7.87 18.68 19.10
CA ILE A 94 -8.37 17.83 20.20
C ILE A 94 -8.99 18.75 21.24
N LEU A 95 -10.22 18.47 21.65
CA LEU A 95 -10.91 19.28 22.65
C LEU A 95 -11.04 18.53 23.98
N ASP A 96 -10.83 19.23 25.09
CA ASP A 96 -11.21 18.76 26.42
C ASP A 96 -12.75 18.67 26.50
N PRO A 97 -13.32 17.50 26.84
CA PRO A 97 -14.77 17.29 26.83
C PRO A 97 -15.52 18.04 27.95
N ILE A 98 -14.81 18.52 28.98
CA ILE A 98 -15.39 19.25 30.12
C ILE A 98 -15.18 20.75 29.92
N MET A 99 -13.97 21.17 29.58
CA MET A 99 -13.62 22.60 29.48
C MET A 99 -13.82 23.19 28.08
N GLY A 100 -13.94 22.36 27.05
CA GLY A 100 -14.03 22.82 25.65
C GLY A 100 -12.75 23.47 25.12
N THR A 101 -11.65 23.40 25.87
CA THR A 101 -10.36 24.00 25.50
C THR A 101 -9.60 23.09 24.55
N GLU A 102 -8.88 23.70 23.60
CA GLU A 102 -7.96 22.97 22.73
C GLU A 102 -6.81 22.34 23.53
N GLN A 103 -6.51 21.09 23.23
CA GLN A 103 -5.45 20.32 23.84
C GLN A 103 -4.41 19.93 22.79
N THR A 104 -3.19 20.40 22.97
CA THR A 104 -2.10 20.05 22.07
C THR A 104 -1.65 18.61 22.29
N PHE A 105 -1.67 17.80 21.23
CA PHE A 105 -1.07 16.47 21.24
C PHE A 105 0.23 16.48 20.44
N ILE A 106 1.34 16.27 21.14
CA ILE A 106 2.64 16.02 20.52
C ILE A 106 2.88 14.51 20.55
N TYR A 107 2.81 13.88 19.38
CA TYR A 107 3.13 12.47 19.26
C TYR A 107 4.64 12.27 19.41
N THR A 108 5.05 11.63 20.50
CA THR A 108 6.42 11.14 20.67
C THR A 108 6.45 9.66 20.26
N PRO A 109 7.17 9.27 19.18
CA PRO A 109 7.25 7.89 18.75
C PRO A 109 7.82 7.02 19.86
N GLN A 110 7.08 5.99 20.27
CA GLN A 110 7.56 5.00 21.23
C GLN A 110 7.68 3.62 20.59
N ARG A 111 8.72 2.87 20.95
CA ARG A 111 8.94 1.48 20.51
C ARG A 111 7.89 0.49 21.07
N ARG A 112 7.08 0.90 22.05
CA ARG A 112 6.03 0.08 22.70
C ARG A 112 4.69 0.83 22.62
N GLN A 113 3.58 0.08 22.57
CA GLN A 113 2.20 0.52 22.25
C GLN A 113 1.56 1.59 23.17
N HIS A 114 2.32 2.30 23.99
CA HIS A 114 1.79 3.31 24.91
C HIS A 114 2.27 4.71 24.52
N SER A 115 1.80 5.19 23.38
CA SER A 115 1.97 6.58 22.99
C SER A 115 0.92 7.46 23.68
N GLY A 116 1.23 7.97 24.87
CA GLY A 116 0.50 9.05 25.53
C GLY A 116 -0.06 8.70 26.92
N SER A 117 -0.59 9.73 27.61
CA SER A 117 -1.35 9.53 28.85
C SER A 117 -2.66 8.80 28.55
N ARG A 118 -3.18 8.04 29.52
CA ARG A 118 -4.46 7.31 29.38
C ARG A 118 -5.60 8.23 28.91
N GLN A 119 -5.65 9.45 29.44
CA GLN A 119 -6.63 10.48 29.07
C GLN A 119 -6.49 10.88 27.59
N MET A 120 -5.26 11.09 27.10
CA MET A 120 -5.03 11.42 25.69
C MET A 120 -5.43 10.27 24.76
N THR A 121 -5.10 9.03 25.13
CA THR A 121 -5.53 7.84 24.38
C THR A 121 -7.06 7.77 24.28
N GLU A 122 -7.77 8.02 25.38
CA GLU A 122 -9.23 8.05 25.40
C GLU A 122 -9.82 9.16 24.50
N LEU A 123 -9.19 10.34 24.44
CA LEU A 123 -9.59 11.42 23.54
C LEU A 123 -9.35 11.06 22.07
N LEU A 124 -8.20 10.50 21.73
CA LEU A 124 -7.87 10.07 20.37
C LEU A 124 -8.81 8.97 19.87
N VAL A 125 -9.17 8.02 20.73
CA VAL A 125 -10.14 6.96 20.40
C VAL A 125 -11.54 7.55 20.15
N LYS A 126 -11.97 8.53 20.95
CA LYS A 126 -13.29 9.16 20.81
C LYS A 126 -13.39 10.09 19.60
N GLN A 127 -12.35 10.89 19.35
CA GLN A 127 -12.37 11.96 18.35
C GLN A 127 -11.83 11.48 16.98
N TYR A 128 -10.86 10.55 16.96
CA TYR A 128 -10.24 10.03 15.72
C TYR A 128 -10.22 8.50 15.60
N PRO A 129 -11.33 7.76 15.85
CA PRO A 129 -11.28 6.31 15.91
C PRO A 129 -10.64 5.64 14.68
N PRO A 130 -11.03 5.95 13.42
CA PRO A 130 -10.44 5.28 12.25
C PRO A 130 -8.94 5.54 12.07
N LEU A 131 -8.46 6.76 12.33
CA LEU A 131 -7.05 7.14 12.19
C LEU A 131 -6.22 6.58 13.34
N PHE A 132 -6.76 6.63 14.56
CA PHE A 132 -6.11 6.04 15.72
C PHE A 132 -5.99 4.52 15.56
N HIS A 133 -7.05 3.82 15.14
CA HIS A 133 -7.00 2.39 14.81
C HIS A 133 -6.00 2.07 13.69
N ALA A 134 -5.92 2.91 12.65
CA ALA A 134 -4.95 2.72 11.59
C ALA A 134 -3.51 2.89 12.09
N SER A 135 -3.24 3.93 12.88
CA SER A 135 -1.92 4.24 13.43
C SER A 135 -1.42 3.21 14.45
N THR A 136 -2.35 2.55 15.15
CA THR A 136 -2.05 1.54 16.17
C THR A 136 -2.00 0.12 15.59
N ASN A 137 -2.46 -0.09 14.35
CA ASN A 137 -2.41 -1.39 13.68
C ASN A 137 -1.02 -1.71 13.07
N ILE A 138 0.01 -1.60 13.90
CA ILE A 138 1.39 -1.92 13.57
C ILE A 138 1.53 -3.32 12.94
N PRO A 139 0.86 -4.39 13.44
CA PRO A 139 1.02 -5.72 12.86
C PRO A 139 0.61 -5.81 11.37
N SER A 140 -0.51 -5.20 10.98
CA SER A 140 -0.92 -5.20 9.57
C SER A 140 0.04 -4.43 8.67
N PHE A 141 0.61 -3.32 9.15
CA PHE A 141 1.63 -2.58 8.42
C PHE A 141 2.91 -3.39 8.25
N VAL A 142 3.41 -4.01 9.33
CA VAL A 142 4.60 -4.86 9.30
C VAL A 142 4.37 -6.04 8.34
N GLN A 143 3.21 -6.69 8.41
CA GLN A 143 2.87 -7.80 7.51
C GLN A 143 2.87 -7.34 6.05
N ALA A 144 2.24 -6.20 5.74
CA ALA A 144 2.20 -5.67 4.39
C ALA A 144 3.60 -5.34 3.86
N LEU A 145 4.42 -4.65 4.65
CA LEU A 145 5.80 -4.32 4.27
C LEU A 145 6.66 -5.59 4.10
N THR A 146 6.44 -6.62 4.91
CA THR A 146 7.15 -7.91 4.78
C THR A 146 6.83 -8.62 3.46
N MET A 147 5.61 -8.49 2.95
CA MET A 147 5.23 -9.03 1.64
C MET A 147 5.89 -8.28 0.48
N MET A 148 6.34 -7.05 0.69
CA MET A 148 7.02 -6.21 -0.30
C MET A 148 8.55 -6.34 -0.17
N SER A 149 9.06 -7.56 -0.30
CA SER A 149 10.48 -7.88 -0.08
C SER A 149 11.44 -7.17 -1.04
N GLY A 150 10.95 -6.66 -2.18
CA GLY A 150 11.72 -5.88 -3.15
C GLY A 150 11.72 -4.37 -2.90
N LEU A 151 11.05 -3.87 -1.86
CA LEU A 151 10.85 -2.45 -1.63
C LEU A 151 12.18 -1.74 -1.31
N GLN A 152 12.52 -0.75 -2.12
CA GLN A 152 13.73 0.07 -2.01
C GLN A 152 13.40 1.53 -1.66
N HIS A 153 12.24 2.01 -2.10
CA HIS A 153 11.81 3.41 -1.94
C HIS A 153 10.39 3.50 -1.39
N LEU A 154 10.17 4.36 -0.39
CA LEU A 154 8.88 4.66 0.24
C LEU A 154 8.64 6.18 0.28
#